data_AF-A0A0F9BZR5-F1
#
_entry.id   AF-A0A0F9BZR5-F1
#
_cell.length_a   1.000
_cell.length_b   1.000
_cell.length_c   1.000
_cell.angle_alpha   90.00
_cell.angle_beta   90.00
_cell.angle_gamma   90.00
#
_symmetry.space_group_name_H-M   'P 1'
#
loop_
_entity.id
_entity.type
_entity.pdbx_description
1 polymer ?
#
loop_
_entity_poly.entity_id
_entity_poly.type
_entity_poly.pdbx_seq_one_letter_code
_entity_poly.pdbx_strand_id
1 'polypeptide(L)'
;VLGDATGKTMRNLAQTQTLKILLHYANSHLRTLNKRYELTAIEQSLDIAIVDKDMADEQRSVNTLSGGESFLVSLALALGLASLSSNKVSINSLFIDEGFGTLDSETLSIAMDALDSLQAQGRKVGVISHVSQMTERVATQVHVAKKPGGYSTVSII
;
A
#
# COMPACT_ATOMS: atom_id res chain seq x y z
N VAL A 1 20.79 23.08 -17.12
CA VAL A 1 21.26 22.13 -18.17
C VAL A 1 20.68 20.76 -17.83
N LEU A 2 19.79 20.22 -18.66
CA LEU A 2 19.05 18.97 -18.38
C LEU A 2 19.83 17.69 -18.75
N GLY A 3 21.00 17.82 -19.36
CA GLY A 3 21.82 16.69 -19.81
C GLY A 3 23.15 16.64 -19.05
N ASP A 4 23.42 15.49 -18.44
CA ASP A 4 24.75 15.05 -18.07
C ASP A 4 25.18 13.90 -19.01
N ALA A 5 26.48 13.65 -19.14
CA ALA A 5 27.01 12.61 -20.03
C ALA A 5 26.53 11.18 -19.68
N THR A 6 25.94 10.99 -18.50
CA THR A 6 25.45 9.70 -18.00
C THR A 6 23.93 9.54 -18.09
N GLY A 7 23.19 10.60 -18.44
CA GLY A 7 21.72 10.64 -18.41
C GLY A 7 21.11 10.59 -17.00
N LYS A 8 21.93 10.57 -15.93
CA LYS A 8 21.50 10.42 -14.54
C LYS A 8 20.63 11.59 -14.09
N THR A 9 20.97 12.81 -14.49
CA THR A 9 20.21 14.02 -14.13
C THR A 9 18.80 13.98 -14.70
N MET A 10 18.65 13.60 -15.97
CA MET A 10 17.34 13.46 -16.61
C MET A 10 16.55 12.29 -16.03
N ARG A 11 17.21 11.16 -15.76
CA ARG A 11 16.58 9.98 -15.14
C ARG A 11 16.04 10.31 -13.74
N ASN A 12 16.85 10.94 -12.90
CA ASN A 12 16.45 11.32 -11.54
C ASN A 12 15.28 12.30 -11.59
N LEU A 13 15.31 13.30 -12.47
CA LEU A 13 14.20 14.23 -12.63
C LEU A 13 12.89 13.52 -13.02
N ALA A 14 12.95 12.61 -14.00
CA ALA A 14 11.79 11.83 -14.43
C ALA A 14 11.27 10.90 -13.32
N GLN A 15 12.17 10.28 -12.55
CA GLN A 15 11.82 9.42 -11.41
C GLN A 15 11.18 10.22 -10.27
N THR A 16 11.72 11.38 -9.91
CA THR A 16 11.13 12.25 -8.89
C THR A 16 9.74 12.73 -9.31
N GLN A 17 9.52 13.04 -10.59
CA GLN A 17 8.19 13.41 -11.06
C GLN A 17 7.22 12.23 -11.06
N THR A 18 7.68 11.04 -11.45
CA THR A 18 6.88 9.81 -11.37
C THR A 18 6.51 9.49 -9.93
N LEU A 19 7.45 9.65 -8.99
CA LEU A 19 7.21 9.50 -7.56
C LEU A 19 6.13 10.48 -7.09
N LYS A 20 6.17 11.75 -7.47
CA LYS A 20 5.12 12.72 -7.11
C LYS A 20 3.73 12.30 -7.59
N ILE A 21 3.63 11.73 -8.79
CA ILE A 21 2.35 11.21 -9.32
C ILE A 21 1.90 9.98 -8.52
N LEU A 22 2.82 9.06 -8.20
CA LEU A 22 2.54 7.90 -7.33
C LEU A 22 2.02 8.37 -5.97
N LEU A 23 2.71 9.32 -5.33
CA LEU A 23 2.32 9.85 -4.03
C LEU A 23 0.97 10.57 -4.09
N HIS A 24 0.64 11.24 -5.20
CA HIS A 24 -0.69 11.81 -5.39
C HIS A 24 -1.79 10.75 -5.36
N TYR A 25 -1.64 9.65 -6.11
CA TYR A 25 -2.59 8.54 -6.08
C TYR A 25 -2.62 7.85 -4.71
N ALA A 26 -1.46 7.62 -4.11
CA ALA A 26 -1.35 7.01 -2.79
C ALA A 26 -2.05 7.85 -1.73
N ASN A 27 -1.85 9.18 -1.73
CA ASN A 27 -2.54 10.10 -0.81
C ASN A 27 -4.05 10.13 -1.02
N SER A 28 -4.54 9.90 -2.24
CA SER A 28 -5.98 9.76 -2.48
C SER A 28 -6.57 8.57 -1.74
N HIS A 29 -5.87 7.43 -1.72
CA HIS A 29 -6.28 6.26 -0.97
C HIS A 29 -6.02 6.43 0.54
N LEU A 30 -4.86 6.99 0.89
CA LEU A 30 -4.46 7.20 2.28
C LEU A 30 -5.47 8.09 3.01
N ARG A 31 -6.02 9.14 2.38
CA ARG A 31 -7.05 9.99 3.01
C ARG A 31 -8.31 9.22 3.46
N THR A 32 -8.63 8.12 2.78
CA THR A 32 -9.74 7.25 3.18
C THR A 32 -9.34 6.31 4.31
N LEU A 33 -8.09 5.81 4.28
CA LEU A 33 -7.55 4.89 5.29
C LEU A 33 -7.17 5.58 6.61
N ASN A 34 -6.54 6.75 6.53
CA ASN A 34 -6.05 7.53 7.65
C ASN A 34 -5.92 9.02 7.25
N LYS A 35 -6.68 9.89 7.90
CA LYS A 35 -6.71 11.33 7.59
C LYS A 35 -5.51 12.11 8.14
N ARG A 36 -4.78 11.56 9.11
CA ARG A 36 -3.68 12.20 9.82
C ARG A 36 -2.44 12.39 8.94
N TYR A 37 -2.16 11.43 8.08
CA TYR A 37 -0.91 11.40 7.32
C TYR A 37 -1.07 11.77 5.85
N GLU A 38 -0.09 12.49 5.33
CA GLU A 38 0.08 12.73 3.90
C GLU A 38 1.51 12.40 3.49
N LEU A 39 1.67 11.64 2.41
CA LEU A 39 2.97 11.25 1.87
C LEU A 39 3.54 12.36 0.99
N THR A 40 4.80 12.70 1.20
CA THR A 40 5.51 13.68 0.39
C THR A 40 6.87 13.14 -0.03
N ALA A 41 7.36 13.59 -1.19
CA ALA A 41 8.70 13.25 -1.63
C ALA A 41 9.70 14.21 -0.99
N ILE A 42 10.82 13.70 -0.51
CA ILE A 42 11.95 14.53 -0.08
C ILE A 42 12.58 15.16 -1.33
N GLU A 43 12.86 16.46 -1.28
CA GLU A 43 13.40 17.18 -2.42
C GLU A 43 14.72 16.56 -2.91
N GLN A 44 14.86 16.47 -4.24
CA GLN A 44 16.05 15.97 -4.91
C GLN A 44 16.45 14.53 -4.56
N SER A 45 15.57 13.76 -3.88
CA SER A 45 15.75 12.33 -3.65
C SER A 45 14.51 11.52 -4.10
N LEU A 46 14.58 10.21 -3.92
CA LEU A 46 13.46 9.29 -4.11
C LEU A 46 12.90 8.81 -2.76
N ASP A 47 13.28 9.50 -1.68
CA ASP A 47 12.82 9.16 -0.34
C ASP A 47 11.43 9.75 -0.10
N ILE A 48 10.67 9.05 0.74
CA ILE A 48 9.31 9.43 1.12
C ILE A 48 9.35 9.88 2.57
N ALA A 49 8.73 11.03 2.83
CA ALA A 49 8.43 11.51 4.17
C ALA A 49 6.91 11.53 4.38
N ILE A 50 6.51 11.64 5.64
CA ILE A 50 5.12 11.89 6.02
C ILE A 50 4.99 13.33 6.49
N VAL A 51 3.82 13.92 6.25
CA VAL A 51 3.34 15.15 6.88
C VAL A 51 2.30 14.72 7.90
N ASP A 52 2.52 15.03 9.17
CA ASP A 52 1.61 14.72 10.28
C ASP A 52 0.69 15.92 10.53
N LYS A 53 -0.56 15.82 10.09
CA LYS A 53 -1.56 16.90 10.15
C LYS A 53 -1.99 17.21 11.58
N ASP A 54 -1.91 16.23 12.47
CA ASP A 54 -2.23 16.44 13.89
C ASP A 54 -1.08 17.15 14.62
N MET A 55 0.11 17.22 14.01
CA MET A 55 1.28 17.92 14.52
C MET A 55 1.59 19.19 13.70
N ALA A 56 0.57 19.95 13.34
CA ALA A 56 0.70 21.22 12.60
C ALA A 56 1.50 21.07 11.28
N ASP A 57 1.21 20.02 10.52
CA ASP A 57 1.86 19.68 9.26
C ASP A 57 3.38 19.44 9.39
N GLU A 58 3.83 18.89 10.53
CA GLU A 58 5.23 18.54 10.73
C GLU A 58 5.67 17.43 9.76
N GLN A 59 6.76 17.68 9.03
CA GLN A 59 7.37 16.68 8.17
C GLN A 59 8.26 15.74 8.97
N ARG A 60 7.94 14.44 8.94
CA ARG A 60 8.65 13.39 9.69
C ARG A 60 9.09 12.25 8.78
N SER A 61 10.03 11.45 9.26
CA SER A 61 10.43 10.22 8.56
C SER A 61 9.33 9.16 8.65
N VAL A 62 9.13 8.38 7.58
CA VAL A 62 8.25 7.20 7.60
C VAL A 62 8.63 6.19 8.70
N ASN A 63 9.89 6.19 9.14
CA ASN A 63 10.38 5.28 10.18
C ASN A 63 9.80 5.57 11.57
N THR A 64 9.12 6.70 11.76
CA THR A 64 8.50 7.03 13.06
C THR A 64 7.06 6.55 13.18
N LEU A 65 6.50 5.95 12.13
CA LEU A 65 5.15 5.38 12.13
C LEU A 65 5.10 4.13 13.01
N SER A 66 3.96 3.91 13.66
CA SER A 66 3.67 2.63 14.32
C SER A 66 3.53 1.50 13.29
N GLY A 67 3.45 0.25 13.76
CA GLY A 67 3.27 -0.91 12.88
C GLY A 67 1.99 -0.86 12.05
N GLY A 68 0.86 -0.43 12.64
CA GLY A 68 -0.41 -0.28 11.93
C GLY A 68 -0.40 0.88 10.94
N GLU A 69 0.18 2.01 11.31
CA GLU A 69 0.27 3.17 10.42
C GLU A 69 1.21 2.92 9.22
N SER A 70 2.34 2.25 9.46
CA SER A 70 3.26 1.81 8.40
C SER A 70 2.56 0.88 7.41
N PHE A 71 1.70 -0.01 7.90
CA PHE A 71 0.90 -0.90 7.06
C PHE A 71 -0.09 -0.11 6.19
N LEU A 72 -0.84 0.85 6.75
CA LEU A 72 -1.77 1.68 5.98
C LEU A 72 -1.08 2.53 4.92
N VAL A 73 0.10 3.09 5.25
CA VAL A 73 0.93 3.82 4.29
C VAL A 73 1.41 2.91 3.16
N SER A 74 1.88 1.70 3.50
CA SER A 74 2.31 0.71 2.51
C SER A 74 1.16 0.24 1.61
N LEU A 75 -0.02 0.03 2.20
CA LEU A 75 -1.25 -0.28 1.49
C LEU A 75 -1.60 0.86 0.52
N ALA A 76 -1.68 2.11 1.01
CA ALA A 76 -1.97 3.27 0.17
C ALA A 76 -0.98 3.41 -1.02
N LEU A 77 0.30 3.16 -0.80
CA LEU A 77 1.32 3.14 -1.86
C LEU A 77 1.06 2.01 -2.87
N ALA A 78 0.73 0.80 -2.42
CA ALA A 78 0.39 -0.30 -3.30
C ALA A 78 -0.86 -0.01 -4.14
N LEU A 79 -1.90 0.56 -3.53
CA LEU A 79 -3.12 1.02 -4.22
C LEU A 79 -2.79 2.13 -5.23
N GLY A 80 -1.95 3.10 -4.85
CA GLY A 80 -1.51 4.20 -5.72
C GLY A 80 -0.70 3.71 -6.92
N LEU A 81 0.17 2.72 -6.71
CA LEU A 81 0.95 2.09 -7.77
C LEU A 81 0.04 1.34 -8.75
N ALA A 82 -0.94 0.61 -8.22
CA ALA A 82 -1.95 -0.06 -9.02
C ALA A 82 -2.69 0.95 -9.92
N SER A 83 -3.09 2.11 -9.39
CA SER A 83 -3.72 3.20 -10.15
C SER A 83 -2.82 3.79 -11.23
N LEU A 84 -1.54 4.07 -10.92
CA LEU A 84 -0.57 4.63 -11.86
C LEU A 84 -0.31 3.74 -13.08
N SER A 85 -0.36 2.42 -12.86
CA SER A 85 -0.05 1.41 -13.86
C SER A 85 -0.96 1.43 -15.09
N SER A 86 -2.22 1.88 -14.93
CA SER A 86 -3.27 1.88 -15.96
C SER A 86 -2.88 2.47 -17.33
N ASN A 87 -1.87 3.35 -17.39
CA ASN A 87 -1.49 4.05 -18.62
C ASN A 87 -0.42 3.38 -19.50
N LYS A 88 0.35 2.39 -19.01
CA LYS A 88 1.38 1.68 -19.82
C LYS A 88 1.64 0.20 -19.47
N VAL A 89 1.31 -0.24 -18.25
CA VAL A 89 1.56 -1.61 -17.76
C VAL A 89 0.36 -2.01 -16.91
N SER A 90 -0.45 -2.99 -17.29
CA SER A 90 -1.63 -3.31 -16.47
C SER A 90 -1.25 -4.17 -15.24
N ILE A 91 -1.14 -3.56 -14.05
CA ILE A 91 -1.10 -4.33 -12.78
C ILE A 91 -2.52 -4.86 -12.53
N ASN A 92 -2.73 -6.11 -12.93
CA ASN A 92 -4.03 -6.80 -12.83
C ASN A 92 -4.21 -7.58 -11.53
N SER A 93 -3.12 -7.77 -10.78
CA SER A 93 -3.14 -8.53 -9.54
C SER A 93 -2.34 -7.80 -8.45
N LEU A 94 -2.89 -7.77 -7.24
CA LEU A 94 -2.26 -7.27 -6.03
C LEU A 94 -2.28 -8.37 -4.97
N PHE A 95 -1.11 -8.69 -4.40
CA PHE A 95 -1.01 -9.59 -3.26
C PHE A 95 -0.47 -8.83 -2.05
N ILE A 96 -1.15 -8.94 -0.92
CA ILE A 96 -0.77 -8.30 0.34
C ILE A 96 -0.51 -9.39 1.36
N ASP A 97 0.66 -9.34 1.99
CA ASP A 97 1.10 -10.34 2.96
C ASP A 97 1.24 -9.72 4.35
N GLU A 98 0.46 -10.22 5.29
CA GLU A 98 0.45 -9.85 6.71
C GLU A 98 0.25 -8.34 6.98
N GLY A 99 0.25 -7.94 8.25
CA GLY A 99 0.12 -6.53 8.66
C GLY A 99 -1.29 -6.06 8.99
N PHE A 100 -2.31 -6.87 8.73
CA PHE A 100 -3.69 -6.59 9.16
C PHE A 100 -3.91 -6.80 10.67
N GLY A 101 -3.12 -7.69 11.30
CA GLY A 101 -3.25 -7.98 12.73
C GLY A 101 -2.76 -6.87 13.67
N THR A 102 -2.09 -5.84 13.13
CA THR A 102 -1.67 -4.65 13.89
C THR A 102 -2.71 -3.53 13.86
N LEU A 103 -3.78 -3.70 13.08
CA LEU A 103 -4.88 -2.74 12.98
C LEU A 103 -5.96 -3.06 14.01
N ASP A 104 -6.58 -2.02 14.55
CA ASP A 104 -7.85 -2.17 15.24
C ASP A 104 -8.97 -2.55 14.25
N SER A 105 -10.11 -3.01 14.76
CA SER A 105 -11.22 -3.51 13.95
C SER A 105 -11.85 -2.46 13.03
N GLU A 106 -11.85 -1.19 13.42
CA GLU A 106 -12.42 -0.10 12.60
C GLU A 106 -11.50 0.17 11.42
N THR A 107 -10.20 0.35 11.69
CA THR A 107 -9.18 0.55 10.67
C THR A 107 -9.08 -0.64 9.71
N LEU A 108 -9.17 -1.87 10.22
CA LEU A 108 -9.22 -3.08 9.40
C LEU A 108 -10.43 -3.06 8.45
N SER A 109 -11.59 -2.63 8.93
CA SER A 109 -12.79 -2.50 8.08
C SER A 109 -12.57 -1.55 6.92
N ILE A 110 -12.03 -0.36 7.20
CA ILE A 110 -11.77 0.65 6.18
C ILE A 110 -10.74 0.13 5.16
N ALA A 111 -9.71 -0.60 5.62
CA ALA A 111 -8.74 -1.23 4.73
C ALA A 111 -9.38 -2.28 3.81
N MET A 112 -10.30 -3.10 4.31
CA MET A 112 -11.05 -4.08 3.51
C MET A 112 -11.94 -3.40 2.47
N ASP A 113 -12.65 -2.33 2.84
CA ASP A 113 -13.49 -1.57 1.90
C ASP A 113 -12.66 -0.98 0.74
N ALA A 114 -11.43 -0.54 1.01
CA ALA A 114 -10.51 -0.05 -0.01
C ALA A 114 -10.05 -1.17 -0.98
N LEU A 115 -9.85 -2.39 -0.47
CA LEU A 115 -9.49 -3.56 -1.28
C LEU A 115 -10.66 -4.02 -2.16
N ASP A 116 -11.88 -4.01 -1.62
CA ASP A 116 -13.10 -4.33 -2.37
C ASP A 116 -13.33 -3.33 -3.51
N SER A 117 -13.04 -2.04 -3.28
CA SER A 117 -13.08 -1.01 -4.33
C SER A 117 -12.11 -1.28 -5.47
N LEU A 118 -10.90 -1.80 -5.18
CA LEU A 118 -9.99 -2.24 -6.23
C LEU A 118 -10.48 -3.47 -6.98
N GLN A 119 -11.07 -4.44 -6.27
CA GLN A 119 -11.66 -5.62 -6.89
C GLN A 119 -12.77 -5.23 -7.86
N ALA A 120 -13.63 -4.29 -7.48
CA ALA A 120 -14.71 -3.76 -8.32
C ALA A 120 -14.19 -3.06 -9.60
N GLN A 121 -12.96 -2.56 -9.58
CA GLN A 121 -12.27 -2.01 -10.76
C GLN A 121 -11.67 -3.09 -11.68
N GLY A 122 -11.95 -4.38 -11.43
CA GLY A 122 -11.49 -5.51 -12.24
C GLY A 122 -10.11 -6.03 -11.87
N ARG A 123 -9.58 -5.66 -10.70
CA ARG A 123 -8.28 -6.14 -10.22
C ARG A 123 -8.44 -7.41 -9.37
N LYS A 124 -7.50 -8.34 -9.48
CA LYS A 124 -7.42 -9.51 -8.61
C LYS A 124 -6.67 -9.13 -7.34
N VAL A 125 -7.36 -9.10 -6.21
CA VAL A 125 -6.74 -8.84 -4.91
C VAL A 125 -6.63 -10.15 -4.15
N GLY A 126 -5.42 -10.50 -3.73
CA GLY A 126 -5.13 -11.64 -2.85
C GLY A 126 -4.58 -11.12 -1.53
N VAL A 127 -5.06 -11.67 -0.43
CA VAL A 127 -4.60 -11.28 0.90
C VAL A 127 -4.20 -12.50 1.70
N ILE A 128 -3.05 -12.42 2.36
CA ILE A 128 -2.52 -13.44 3.26
C ILE A 128 -2.57 -12.85 4.67
N SER A 129 -3.34 -13.48 5.55
CA SER A 129 -3.55 -13.00 6.92
C SER A 129 -4.01 -14.14 7.81
N HIS A 130 -3.64 -14.07 9.08
CA HIS A 130 -4.13 -14.93 10.15
C HIS A 130 -5.31 -14.33 10.92
N VAL A 131 -5.79 -13.14 10.52
CA VAL A 131 -6.86 -12.40 11.20
C VAL A 131 -8.23 -12.96 10.84
N SER A 132 -8.96 -13.49 11.83
CA SER A 132 -10.27 -14.10 11.64
C SER A 132 -11.34 -13.14 11.11
N GLN A 133 -11.27 -11.86 11.46
CA GLN A 133 -12.21 -10.84 10.94
C GLN A 133 -12.12 -10.68 9.41
N MET A 134 -11.00 -11.07 8.78
CA MET A 134 -10.86 -10.99 7.33
C MET A 134 -11.52 -12.16 6.61
N THR A 135 -11.49 -13.35 7.22
CA THR A 135 -12.12 -14.55 6.65
C THR A 135 -13.63 -14.41 6.50
N GLU A 136 -14.31 -13.58 7.29
CA GLU A 136 -15.76 -13.36 7.13
C GLU A 136 -16.11 -12.50 5.90
N ARG A 137 -15.17 -11.65 5.43
CA ARG A 137 -15.39 -10.75 4.30
C ARG A 137 -14.97 -11.33 2.96
N VAL A 138 -14.00 -12.24 2.95
CA VAL A 138 -13.49 -12.84 1.71
C VAL A 138 -14.19 -14.16 1.45
N ALA A 139 -15.06 -14.19 0.44
CA ALA A 139 -15.88 -15.36 0.11
C ALA A 139 -15.08 -16.58 -0.39
N THR A 140 -14.01 -16.36 -1.16
CA THR A 140 -13.14 -17.44 -1.68
C THR A 140 -11.86 -17.50 -0.90
N GLN A 141 -11.59 -18.63 -0.24
CA GLN A 141 -10.47 -18.77 0.68
C GLN A 141 -9.57 -19.93 0.28
N VAL A 142 -8.27 -19.71 0.44
CA VAL A 142 -7.28 -20.78 0.38
C VAL A 142 -6.84 -21.05 1.81
N HIS A 143 -7.45 -22.04 2.43
CA HIS A 143 -7.16 -22.39 3.83
C HIS A 143 -5.94 -23.30 3.91
N VAL A 144 -4.94 -22.88 4.69
CA VAL A 144 -3.71 -23.63 4.96
C VAL A 144 -3.74 -24.15 6.39
N ALA A 145 -3.83 -25.47 6.55
CA ALA A 145 -3.86 -26.13 7.86
C ALA A 145 -2.55 -26.90 8.14
N LYS A 146 -1.93 -26.64 9.29
CA LYS A 146 -0.73 -27.37 9.75
C LYS A 146 -1.10 -28.80 10.13
N LYS A 147 -0.28 -29.77 9.72
CA LYS A 147 -0.39 -31.19 10.10
C LYS A 147 0.78 -31.64 10.98
N PRO A 148 0.61 -32.72 11.77
CA PRO A 148 1.72 -33.35 12.48
C PRO A 148 2.85 -33.74 11.51
N GLY A 149 4.10 -33.67 11.99
CA GLY A 149 5.28 -34.04 11.20
C GLY A 149 5.82 -32.94 10.28
N GLY A 150 5.39 -31.68 10.45
CA GLY A 150 5.93 -30.53 9.69
C GLY A 150 5.30 -30.32 8.32
N TYR A 151 4.26 -31.08 7.97
CA TYR A 151 3.51 -30.93 6.73
C TYR A 151 2.38 -29.91 6.88
N SER A 152 1.89 -29.39 5.76
CA SER A 152 0.68 -28.57 5.69
C SER A 152 -0.24 -29.08 4.60
N THR A 153 -1.55 -28.88 4.76
CA THR A 153 -2.54 -29.12 3.71
C THR A 153 -3.22 -27.83 3.30
N VAL A 154 -3.55 -27.76 2.02
CA VAL A 154 -4.22 -26.61 1.40
C VAL A 154 -5.58 -27.08 0.88
N SER A 155 -6.63 -26.34 1.20
CA SER A 155 -7.99 -26.56 0.69
C SER A 155 -8.60 -25.24 0.24
N ILE A 156 -9.35 -25.27 -0.86
CA ILE A 156 -10.15 -24.12 -1.31
C ILE A 156 -11.52 -24.22 -0.64
N ILE A 157 -11.96 -23.12 -0.03
CA ILE A 157 -13.27 -22.97 0.61
C ILE A 157 -14.02 -21.85 -0.11
#